data_AF-A0A1B6HJW9-F1
#
_entry.id   AF-A0A1B6HJW9-F1
#
_cell.length_a   1.000
_cell.length_b   1.000
_cell.length_c   1.000
_cell.angle_alpha   90.00
_cell.angle_beta   90.00
_cell.angle_gamma   90.00
#
_symmetry.space_group_name_H-M   'P 1'
#
loop_
_entity.id
_entity.type
_entity.pdbx_description
1 polymer ?
#
loop_
_entity_poly.entity_id
_entity_poly.type
_entity_poly.pdbx_seq_one_letter_code
_entity_poly.pdbx_strand_id
1 'polypeptide(L)'
;LRKSGKKAVEVHAAVWVPDSEAAVCMHCKKNQFTVLNRRHHCRKCGAVVCGPCSNKRFLLPNQSSKPLRVCLNCYDTLSRAKAQQNSNDNSLNKSDMKERSGSADSSGEEDSDEEEDRSMTNDTAPDQPMFYGTT
;
A
#
# COMPACT_ATOMS: atom_id res chain seq x y z
N LEU A 1 -8.49 12.07 -42.72
CA LEU A 1 -8.33 11.03 -41.69
C LEU A 1 -7.58 11.61 -40.49
N ARG A 2 -8.29 12.11 -39.47
CA ARG A 2 -7.65 12.72 -38.28
C ARG A 2 -7.08 11.60 -37.41
N LYS A 3 -5.75 11.43 -37.43
CA LYS A 3 -5.05 10.49 -36.54
C LYS A 3 -5.10 11.07 -35.12
N SER A 4 -5.96 10.55 -34.26
CA SER A 4 -5.92 10.85 -32.82
C SER A 4 -4.58 10.40 -32.26
N GLY A 5 -3.75 11.36 -31.88
CA GLY A 5 -2.46 11.12 -31.23
C GLY A 5 -2.70 10.45 -29.88
N LYS A 6 -2.27 9.19 -29.76
CA LYS A 6 -2.19 8.50 -28.47
C LYS A 6 -1.12 9.23 -27.66
N LYS A 7 -1.52 9.97 -26.62
CA LYS A 7 -0.57 10.58 -25.68
C LYS A 7 0.28 9.45 -25.09
N ALA A 8 1.60 9.56 -25.21
CA ALA A 8 2.52 8.57 -24.67
C ALA A 8 2.31 8.46 -23.15
N VAL A 9 2.30 7.23 -22.63
CA VAL A 9 2.27 7.00 -21.19
C VAL A 9 3.60 7.50 -20.62
N GLU A 10 3.58 8.71 -20.07
CA GLU A 10 4.79 9.41 -19.62
C GLU A 10 5.42 8.78 -18.36
N VAL A 11 4.66 7.94 -17.64
CA VAL A 11 5.12 7.27 -16.41
C VAL A 11 5.29 5.78 -16.66
N HIS A 12 6.51 5.37 -17.03
CA HIS A 12 6.88 3.95 -17.09
C HIS A 12 7.09 3.41 -15.67
N ALA A 13 6.72 2.14 -15.45
CA ALA A 13 6.99 1.45 -14.19
C ALA A 13 8.51 1.41 -13.93
N ALA A 14 8.90 1.45 -12.65
CA ALA A 14 10.32 1.43 -12.29
C ALA A 14 10.98 0.11 -12.73
N VAL A 15 12.22 0.21 -13.19
CA VAL A 15 13.05 -0.97 -13.48
C VAL A 15 13.26 -1.75 -12.19
N TRP A 16 12.86 -3.01 -12.20
CA TRP A 16 12.91 -3.89 -11.04
C TRP A 16 14.31 -4.53 -10.97
N VAL A 17 15.05 -4.29 -9.89
CA VAL A 17 16.40 -4.88 -9.73
C VAL A 17 16.29 -6.37 -9.38
N PRO A 18 16.97 -7.28 -10.13
CA PRO A 18 16.99 -8.70 -9.83
C PRO A 18 17.52 -9.01 -8.43
N ASP A 19 16.97 -10.06 -7.80
CA ASP A 19 17.35 -10.44 -6.42
C ASP A 19 18.80 -10.90 -6.29
N SER A 20 19.37 -11.48 -7.35
CA SER A 20 20.77 -11.90 -7.42
C SER A 20 21.75 -10.73 -7.29
N GLU A 21 21.34 -9.54 -7.69
CA GLU A 21 22.16 -8.33 -7.69
C GLU A 21 22.07 -7.53 -6.39
N ALA A 22 21.18 -7.92 -5.48
CA ALA A 22 20.97 -7.26 -4.20
C ALA A 22 21.23 -8.21 -3.04
N ALA A 23 22.49 -8.27 -2.59
CA ALA A 23 22.88 -9.03 -1.39
C ALA A 23 22.54 -8.29 -0.08
N VAL A 24 22.47 -6.95 -0.12
CA VAL A 24 22.18 -6.09 1.04
C VAL A 24 21.09 -5.09 0.72
N CYS A 25 20.35 -4.65 1.75
CA CYS A 25 19.29 -3.64 1.60
C CYS A 25 19.83 -2.38 0.94
N MET A 26 19.21 -1.93 -0.16
CA MET A 26 19.69 -0.79 -0.93
C MET A 26 19.57 0.56 -0.22
N HIS A 27 18.74 0.66 0.83
CA HIS A 27 18.60 1.88 1.62
C HIS A 27 19.50 1.90 2.85
N CYS A 28 19.30 0.99 3.80
CA CYS A 28 20.06 1.06 5.06
C CYS A 28 21.49 0.55 4.91
N LYS A 29 21.81 -0.25 3.89
CA LYS A 29 23.11 -0.93 3.68
C LYS A 29 23.60 -1.78 4.87
N LYS A 30 22.79 -1.92 5.93
CA LYS A 30 23.12 -2.64 7.17
C LYS A 30 22.60 -4.08 7.17
N ASN A 31 21.44 -4.31 6.55
CA ASN A 31 20.80 -5.61 6.57
C ASN A 31 21.20 -6.42 5.34
N GLN A 32 21.90 -7.54 5.55
CA GLN A 32 22.14 -8.54 4.52
C GLN A 32 20.91 -9.45 4.36
N PHE A 33 20.55 -9.76 3.12
CA PHE A 33 19.42 -10.63 2.85
C PHE A 33 19.80 -12.09 3.08
N THR A 34 18.92 -12.82 3.75
CA THR A 34 19.07 -14.24 4.07
C THR A 34 17.73 -14.93 3.88
N VAL A 35 17.65 -16.25 4.12
CA VAL A 35 16.38 -16.98 4.07
C VAL A 35 15.35 -16.40 5.06
N LEU A 36 15.81 -15.92 6.22
CA LEU A 36 14.98 -15.28 7.25
C LEU A 36 14.74 -13.79 6.96
N ASN A 37 15.78 -13.06 6.53
CA ASN A 37 15.65 -11.65 6.14
C ASN A 37 15.38 -11.54 4.64
N ARG A 38 14.09 -11.67 4.27
CA ARG A 38 13.64 -11.70 2.88
C ARG A 38 13.77 -10.33 2.19
N ARG A 39 13.96 -10.38 0.87
CA ARG A 39 13.96 -9.21 -0.01
C ARG A 39 12.54 -8.66 -0.21
N HIS A 40 12.43 -7.34 -0.34
CA HIS A 40 11.21 -6.67 -0.76
C HIS A 40 11.53 -5.60 -1.78
N HIS A 41 10.62 -5.36 -2.73
CA HIS A 41 10.81 -4.30 -3.71
C HIS A 41 9.91 -3.11 -3.44
N CYS A 42 10.45 -1.91 -3.63
CA CYS A 42 9.64 -0.71 -3.70
C CYS A 42 8.93 -0.64 -5.06
N ARG A 43 7.59 -0.64 -5.08
CA ARG A 43 6.83 -0.59 -6.34
C ARG A 43 6.95 0.76 -7.08
N LYS A 44 7.37 1.82 -6.38
CA LYS A 44 7.60 3.14 -6.97
C LYS A 44 8.98 3.30 -7.63
N CYS A 45 10.05 2.78 -7.02
CA CYS A 45 11.43 2.98 -7.51
C CYS A 45 12.20 1.71 -7.85
N GLY A 46 11.63 0.51 -7.65
CA GLY A 46 12.23 -0.76 -8.05
C GLY A 46 13.34 -1.30 -7.12
N ALA A 47 13.82 -0.49 -6.17
CA ALA A 47 14.92 -0.88 -5.27
C ALA A 47 14.57 -2.08 -4.37
N VAL A 48 15.56 -2.94 -4.12
CA VAL A 48 15.49 -4.08 -3.20
C VAL A 48 15.84 -3.64 -1.78
N VAL A 49 14.92 -3.84 -0.85
CA VAL A 49 14.91 -3.24 0.49
C VAL A 49 14.46 -4.25 1.54
N CYS A 50 14.89 -4.07 2.80
CA CYS A 50 14.45 -4.91 3.91
C CYS A 50 13.06 -4.50 4.42
N GLY A 51 12.46 -5.34 5.29
CA GLY A 51 11.17 -5.09 5.93
C GLY A 51 11.07 -3.72 6.61
N PRO A 52 12.02 -3.36 7.50
CA PRO A 52 12.04 -2.06 8.17
C PRO A 52 12.10 -0.86 7.21
N CYS A 53 12.88 -0.95 6.12
CA CYS A 53 13.00 0.14 5.15
C CYS A 53 11.79 0.26 4.21
N SER A 54 10.80 -0.63 4.31
CA SER A 54 9.64 -0.69 3.43
C SER A 54 8.35 -1.06 4.14
N ASN A 55 8.22 -0.67 5.41
CA ASN A 55 7.06 -0.99 6.25
C ASN A 55 5.80 -0.16 5.94
N LYS A 56 5.81 0.67 4.89
CA LYS A 56 4.68 1.50 4.47
C LYS A 56 4.14 1.09 3.10
N ARG A 57 2.89 1.47 2.85
CA ARG A 57 2.20 1.26 1.57
C ARG A 57 1.61 2.57 1.08
N PHE A 58 1.58 2.76 -0.23
CA PHE A 58 1.03 3.98 -0.84
C PHE A 58 0.20 3.59 -2.08
N LEU A 59 -0.88 4.32 -2.33
CA LEU A 59 -1.71 4.11 -3.53
C LEU A 59 -0.98 4.68 -4.75
N LEU A 60 -0.71 3.83 -5.74
CA LEU A 60 -0.10 4.21 -7.01
C LEU A 60 -1.15 4.04 -8.12
N PRO A 61 -1.96 5.08 -8.43
CA PRO A 61 -3.14 4.94 -9.29
C PRO A 61 -2.82 4.38 -10.68
N ASN A 62 -1.63 4.69 -11.20
CA ASN A 62 -1.17 4.23 -12.51
C ASN A 62 -0.69 2.77 -12.53
N GLN A 63 -0.62 2.09 -11.38
CA GLN A 63 -0.15 0.71 -11.25
C GLN A 63 -1.19 -0.22 -10.59
N SER A 64 -1.97 0.27 -9.62
CA SER A 64 -2.98 -0.53 -8.91
C SER A 64 -4.01 0.35 -8.22
N SER A 65 -5.24 -0.17 -8.08
CA SER A 65 -6.30 0.41 -7.24
C SER A 65 -6.09 0.17 -5.74
N LYS A 66 -5.13 -0.69 -5.35
CA LYS A 66 -4.82 -1.01 -3.95
C LYS A 66 -3.46 -0.42 -3.54
N PRO A 67 -3.25 -0.07 -2.25
CA PRO A 67 -1.95 0.39 -1.77
C PRO A 67 -0.82 -0.64 -1.94
N LEU A 68 0.25 -0.23 -2.60
CA LEU A 68 1.42 -1.06 -2.88
C LEU A 68 2.56 -0.73 -1.91
N ARG A 69 3.41 -1.72 -1.61
CA ARG A 69 4.58 -1.53 -0.75
C ARG A 69 5.56 -0.55 -1.38
N VAL A 70 6.00 0.44 -0.60
CA VAL A 70 7.01 1.42 -1.00
C VAL A 70 8.08 1.54 0.08
N CYS A 71 9.28 1.94 -0.31
CA CYS A 71 10.29 2.31 0.67
C CYS A 71 9.91 3.63 1.38
N LEU A 72 10.52 3.88 2.53
CA LEU A 72 10.28 5.09 3.33
C LEU A 72 10.50 6.37 2.53
N ASN A 73 11.61 6.47 1.78
CA ASN A 73 11.91 7.64 0.95
C ASN A 73 10.83 7.93 -0.11
N CYS A 74 10.30 6.88 -0.75
CA CYS A 74 9.21 7.01 -1.71
C CYS A 74 7.91 7.40 -1.01
N TYR A 75 7.61 6.80 0.14
CA TYR A 75 6.44 7.15 0.93
C TYR A 75 6.43 8.64 1.30
N ASP A 76 7.55 9.17 1.81
CA ASP A 76 7.65 10.57 2.24
C ASP A 76 7.48 11.53 1.05
N THR A 77 8.13 11.21 -0.08
CA THR A 77 8.03 12.01 -1.30
C THR A 77 6.60 12.04 -1.85
N LEU A 78 5.94 10.88 -1.91
CA LEU A 78 4.57 10.76 -2.39
C LEU A 78 3.57 11.41 -1.43
N SER A 79 3.80 11.30 -0.12
CA SER A 79 2.92 11.90 0.90
C SER A 79 2.99 13.42 0.87
N ARG A 80 4.19 13.99 0.70
CA ARG A 80 4.37 15.43 0.50
C ARG A 80 3.68 15.92 -0.78
N ALA A 81 3.86 15.20 -1.89
CA ALA A 81 3.20 15.54 -3.14
C ALA A 81 1.67 15.50 -3.00
N LYS A 82 1.10 14.50 -2.31
CA LYS A 82 -0.34 14.41 -2.06
C LYS A 82 -0.86 15.57 -1.21
N ALA A 83 -0.13 15.97 -0.17
CA ALA A 83 -0.51 17.11 0.67
C ALA A 83 -0.54 18.43 -0.13
N GLN A 84 0.40 18.63 -1.04
CA GLN A 84 0.46 19.83 -1.89
C GLN A 84 -0.70 19.89 -2.90
N GLN A 85 -1.12 18.76 -3.47
CA GLN A 85 -2.28 18.70 -4.37
C GLN A 85 -3.56 19.14 -3.66
N ASN A 86 -3.74 18.75 -2.40
CA ASN A 86 -4.90 19.16 -1.60
C ASN A 86 -4.95 20.67 -1.34
N SER A 87 -3.80 21.35 -1.29
CA SER A 87 -3.74 22.82 -1.13
C SER A 87 -4.12 23.56 -2.42
N ASN A 88 -3.78 23.00 -3.59
CA ASN A 88 -4.08 23.61 -4.89
C ASN A 88 -5.54 23.40 -5.34
N ASP A 89 -6.16 22.27 -4.98
CA ASP A 89 -7.57 22.01 -5.30
C ASP A 89 -8.51 22.98 -4.56
N ASN A 90 -8.09 23.45 -3.39
CA ASN A 90 -8.84 24.43 -2.59
C ASN A 90 -8.82 25.87 -3.16
N SER A 91 -8.10 26.12 -4.26
CA SER A 91 -8.05 27.42 -4.94
C SER A 91 -9.02 27.55 -6.13
N LEU A 92 -9.69 26.48 -6.56
CA LEU A 92 -10.62 26.51 -7.71
C LEU A 92 -12.11 26.41 -7.33
N ASN A 93 -12.43 26.25 -6.04
CA ASN A 93 -13.81 26.31 -5.53
C ASN A 93 -14.08 27.55 -4.67
N LYS A 94 -13.56 28.72 -5.09
CA LYS A 94 -13.89 30.03 -4.48
C LYS A 94 -14.51 30.98 -5.50
N SER A 95 -15.66 30.60 -6.04
CA SER A 95 -16.67 31.54 -6.50
C SER A 95 -18.03 30.93 -6.23
N ASP A 96 -18.79 31.61 -5.38
CA ASP A 96 -20.21 31.41 -5.11
C ASP A 96 -20.60 30.20 -4.26
N MET A 97 -20.52 30.36 -2.93
CA MET A 97 -21.67 30.14 -2.04
C MET A 97 -21.49 31.04 -0.80
N LYS A 98 -22.35 32.05 -0.72
CA LYS A 98 -22.39 33.08 0.31
C LYS A 98 -23.41 32.69 1.40
N GLU A 99 -22.96 32.78 2.66
CA GLU A 99 -23.69 32.73 3.94
C GLU A 99 -24.20 31.33 4.33
N ARG A 100 -24.15 30.88 5.59
CA ARG A 100 -24.65 31.56 6.79
C ARG A 100 -24.14 30.83 8.04
N SER A 101 -23.86 31.63 9.08
CA SER A 101 -23.56 31.21 10.45
C SER A 101 -24.54 30.18 11.01
N GLY A 102 -24.04 29.21 11.77
CA GLY A 102 -24.85 28.35 12.63
C GLY A 102 -24.01 27.32 13.37
N SER A 103 -23.65 27.65 14.61
CA SER A 103 -23.17 26.70 15.62
C SER A 103 -24.23 25.61 15.85
N ALA A 104 -23.82 24.34 15.82
CA ALA A 104 -24.54 23.26 16.48
C ALA A 104 -23.53 22.14 16.80
N ASP A 105 -23.08 22.21 18.05
CA ASP A 105 -22.62 21.09 18.85
C ASP A 105 -23.74 20.03 18.88
N SER A 106 -23.41 18.76 18.66
CA SER A 106 -24.15 17.67 19.30
C SER A 106 -23.34 16.38 19.24
N SER A 107 -22.95 15.96 20.43
CA SER A 107 -22.62 14.62 20.89
C SER A 107 -23.54 13.53 20.32
N GLY A 108 -22.98 12.33 20.17
CA GLY A 108 -23.73 11.08 19.98
C GLY A 108 -22.91 9.93 20.54
N GLU A 109 -23.43 9.33 21.59
CA GLU A 109 -22.78 8.47 22.58
C GLU A 109 -22.83 6.97 22.20
N GLU A 110 -22.19 6.21 23.06
CA GLU A 110 -21.88 4.78 23.10
C GLU A 110 -23.12 3.86 23.08
N ASP A 111 -22.95 2.61 22.62
CA ASP A 111 -23.73 1.47 23.14
C ASP A 111 -22.86 0.22 23.19
N SER A 112 -23.07 -0.56 24.24
CA SER A 112 -22.14 -1.45 24.93
C SER A 112 -22.73 -2.87 24.99
N ASP A 113 -21.86 -3.89 24.84
CA ASP A 113 -21.87 -5.24 25.46
C ASP A 113 -23.10 -6.17 25.22
N GLU A 114 -23.10 -7.52 25.19
CA GLU A 114 -22.41 -8.58 25.94
C GLU A 114 -22.44 -9.95 25.19
N GLU A 115 -21.73 -10.91 25.79
CA GLU A 115 -21.28 -12.27 25.40
C GLU A 115 -22.34 -13.40 25.37
N GLU A 116 -22.04 -14.53 24.71
CA GLU A 116 -22.27 -15.85 25.34
C GLU A 116 -21.36 -16.98 24.79
N ASP A 117 -20.84 -17.74 25.75
CA ASP A 117 -20.01 -18.95 25.72
C ASP A 117 -20.61 -20.14 24.95
N ARG A 118 -19.73 -20.91 24.31
CA ARG A 118 -19.83 -22.39 24.32
C ARG A 118 -18.49 -23.06 23.96
N SER A 119 -17.75 -23.44 24.99
CA SER A 119 -16.75 -24.50 24.93
C SER A 119 -17.39 -25.86 24.54
N MET A 120 -16.68 -26.70 23.78
CA MET A 120 -16.60 -28.18 23.92
C MET A 120 -15.48 -28.72 23.01
N THR A 121 -14.57 -29.46 23.64
CA THR A 121 -13.43 -30.19 23.09
C THR A 121 -13.85 -31.30 22.12
N ASN A 122 -13.07 -31.56 21.08
CA ASN A 122 -12.85 -32.93 20.55
C ASN A 122 -11.53 -33.03 19.79
N ASP A 123 -10.65 -33.87 20.34
CA ASP A 123 -9.44 -34.42 19.75
C ASP A 123 -9.76 -35.35 18.55
N THR A 124 -8.74 -35.55 17.68
CA THR A 124 -8.59 -36.63 16.67
C THR A 124 -9.26 -36.35 15.29
N ALA A 125 -8.62 -36.38 14.11
CA ALA A 125 -7.37 -36.98 13.60
C ALA A 125 -6.87 -36.25 12.30
N PRO A 126 -5.63 -36.50 11.84
CA PRO A 126 -4.99 -35.78 10.73
C PRO A 126 -5.42 -36.22 9.32
N ASP A 127 -5.63 -35.23 8.46
CA ASP A 127 -5.94 -35.35 7.03
C ASP A 127 -4.70 -35.83 6.24
N GLN A 128 -4.74 -37.07 5.75
CA GLN A 128 -3.70 -37.64 4.89
C GLN A 128 -3.87 -37.15 3.44
N PRO A 129 -2.80 -36.72 2.74
CA PRO A 129 -2.88 -36.34 1.34
C PRO A 129 -2.97 -37.59 0.43
N MET A 130 -4.07 -37.68 -0.32
CA MET A 130 -4.29 -38.69 -1.36
C MET A 130 -3.33 -38.51 -2.54
N PHE A 131 -2.47 -39.50 -2.78
CA PHE A 131 -1.60 -39.60 -3.95
C PHE A 131 -2.40 -40.17 -5.13
N TYR A 132 -2.82 -39.32 -6.07
CA TYR A 132 -3.40 -39.81 -7.33
C TYR A 132 -2.28 -40.27 -8.26
N GLY A 133 -2.10 -41.58 -8.34
CA GLY A 133 -1.31 -42.22 -9.37
C GLY A 133 -1.89 -43.59 -9.68
N THR A 134 -2.56 -43.71 -10.82
CA THR A 134 -2.76 -45.01 -11.47
C THR A 134 -2.57 -44.85 -12.97
N THR A 135 -1.79 -45.81 -13.45
CA THR A 135 -1.39 -46.20 -14.81
C THR A 135 -2.51 -46.26 -15.83
#